data_AF-A0A392W4C2-F1
#
_entry.id   AF-A0A392W4C2-F1
#
_cell.length_a   1.000
_cell.length_b   1.000
_cell.length_c   1.000
_cell.angle_alpha   90.00
_cell.angle_beta   90.00
_cell.angle_gamma   90.00
#
_symmetry.space_group_name_H-M   'P 1'
#
loop_
_entity.id
_entity.type
_entity.pdbx_description
1 polymer ?
#
loop_
_entity_poly.entity_id
_entity_poly.type
_entity_poly.pdbx_seq_one_letter_code
_entity_poly.pdbx_strand_id
1 'polypeptide(L)' 'MAATLYEQHYRMDLGLPRFSPPLMAATQNYMAQTSIPSYYQQYPQQTDL' A
#
# COMPACT_ATOMS: atom_id res chain seq x y z
N MET A 1 4.09 4.35 7.78
CA MET A 1 3.30 3.57 8.77
C MET A 1 2.98 2.19 8.19
N ALA A 2 2.47 1.21 8.95
CA ALA A 2 2.37 -0.20 8.51
C ALA A 2 1.71 -0.42 7.12
N ALA A 3 0.71 0.38 6.76
CA ALA A 3 0.06 0.36 5.45
C ALA A 3 1.00 0.75 4.28
N THR A 4 1.83 1.78 4.44
CA THR A 4 2.80 2.17 3.41
C THR A 4 3.88 1.10 3.23
N LEU A 5 4.25 0.41 4.31
CA LEU A 5 5.18 -0.72 4.28
C LEU A 5 4.58 -1.94 3.57
N TYR A 6 3.30 -2.23 3.83
CA TYR A 6 2.54 -3.27 3.14
C TYR A 6 2.45 -2.99 1.63
N GLU A 7 2.08 -1.77 1.25
CA GLU A 7 2.02 -1.35 -0.14
C GLU A 7 3.39 -1.42 -0.83
N GLN A 8 4.45 -0.98 -0.16
CA GLN A 8 5.82 -1.06 -0.68
C GLN A 8 6.24 -2.51 -0.96
N HIS A 9 5.96 -3.44 -0.04
CA HIS A 9 6.28 -4.84 -0.23
C HIS A 9 5.49 -5.44 -1.40
N TYR A 10 4.21 -5.10 -1.52
CA TYR A 10 3.37 -5.51 -2.65
C TYR A 10 3.91 -4.99 -3.99
N ARG A 11 4.30 -3.70 -4.05
CA ARG A 11 4.78 -3.06 -5.29
C ARG A 11 6.16 -3.50 -5.74
N MET A 12 6.99 -3.94 -4.81
CA MET A 12 8.34 -4.43 -5.08
C MET A 12 8.40 -5.96 -5.16
N ASP A 13 7.25 -6.64 -5.17
CA ASP A 13 7.14 -8.11 -5.16
C ASP A 13 7.98 -8.78 -4.04
N LEU A 14 8.08 -8.11 -2.89
CA LEU A 14 8.87 -8.58 -1.74
C LEU A 14 8.12 -9.57 -0.85
N GLY A 15 6.94 -10.02 -1.28
CA GLY A 15 6.03 -10.83 -0.46
C GLY A 15 5.26 -9.99 0.56
N LEU A 16 4.72 -10.63 1.61
CA LEU A 16 3.99 -9.92 2.66
C LEU A 16 4.94 -9.44 3.77
N PRO A 17 4.75 -8.22 4.31
CA PRO A 17 5.55 -7.77 5.43
C PRO A 17 5.27 -8.64 6.66
N ARG A 18 6.33 -8.93 7.43
CA ARG A 18 6.24 -9.76 8.64
C ARG A 18 5.72 -8.94 9.81
N PHE A 19 4.39 -8.88 9.93
CA PHE A 19 3.70 -8.24 11.04
C PHE A 19 3.19 -9.25 12.07
N SER A 20 2.97 -8.80 13.30
CA SER A 20 2.19 -9.56 14.26
C SER A 20 0.75 -9.73 13.73
N PRO A 21 0.05 -10.84 14.06
CA PRO A 21 -1.33 -11.04 13.62
C PRO A 21 -2.27 -9.85 13.84
N PRO A 22 -2.30 -9.18 15.03
CA PRO A 22 -3.19 -8.03 15.21
C PRO A 22 -2.79 -6.83 14.34
N LEU A 23 -1.49 -6.62 14.11
CA LEU A 23 -1.03 -5.52 13.25
C LEU A 23 -1.33 -5.80 11.77
N MET A 24 -1.22 -7.06 11.33
CA MET A 24 -1.60 -7.46 9.99
C MET A 24 -3.09 -7.22 9.74
N ALA A 25 -3.95 -7.63 10.69
CA ALA A 25 -5.39 -7.39 10.61
C ALA A 25 -5.74 -5.89 10.60
N ALA A 26 -5.12 -5.09 11.47
CA ALA A 26 -5.32 -3.64 11.49
C ALA A 26 -4.87 -2.98 10.19
N THR A 27 -3.76 -3.44 9.61
CA THR A 27 -3.25 -2.92 8.33
C THR A 27 -4.22 -3.23 7.19
N GLN A 28 -4.68 -4.48 7.07
CA GLN A 28 -5.64 -4.86 6.03
C GLN A 28 -6.97 -4.12 6.17
N ASN A 29 -7.47 -3.98 7.40
CA ASN A 29 -8.70 -3.24 7.66
C ASN A 29 -8.55 -1.76 7.30
N TYR A 30 -7.42 -1.14 7.66
CA TYR A 30 -7.08 0.21 7.24
C TYR A 30 -7.02 0.34 5.70
N MET A 31 -6.38 -0.61 5.00
CA MET A 31 -6.30 -0.62 3.53
C MET A 31 -7.68 -0.80 2.87
N ALA A 32 -8.60 -1.53 3.51
CA ALA A 32 -9.95 -1.73 3.00
C ALA A 32 -10.84 -0.49 3.20
N GLN A 33 -10.64 0.26 4.29
CA GLN A 33 -11.38 1.49 4.58
C GLN A 33 -10.80 2.71 3.85
N THR A 34 -9.49 2.73 3.68
CA THR A 34 -8.78 3.83 3.06
C THR A 34 -8.45 3.38 1.65
N SER A 35 -9.16 3.92 0.65
CA SER A 35 -8.68 3.86 -0.73
C SER A 35 -7.34 4.58 -0.76
N ILE A 36 -6.24 3.85 -0.56
CA ILE A 36 -4.91 4.38 -0.83
C ILE A 36 -4.90 4.61 -2.33
N PRO A 37 -4.84 5.88 -2.77
CA PRO A 37 -4.85 6.15 -4.19
C PRO A 37 -3.63 5.45 -4.78
N SER A 38 -3.88 4.63 -5.79
CA SER A 38 -2.81 3.94 -6.51
C SER A 38 -1.77 4.94 -7.02
N TYR A 39 -0.55 4.49 -7.24
CA TYR A 39 0.56 5.32 -7.71
C TYR A 39 0.17 6.23 -8.89
N TYR A 40 -0.60 5.71 -9.86
CA TYR A 40 -1.07 6.48 -11.02
C TYR A 40 -2.15 7.52 -10.69
N GLN A 41 -2.91 7.32 -9.61
CA GLN A 41 -3.85 8.32 -9.10
C GLN A 41 -3.14 9.44 -8.35
N GLN A 42 -2.03 9.14 -7.68
CA GLN A 42 -1.25 10.14 -6.92
C GLN A 42 -0.30 10.93 -7.81
N TYR A 43 0.26 10.27 -8.82
CA TYR A 43 1.20 10.84 -9.77
C TYR A 43 0.65 10.62 -11.18
N PRO A 44 -0.31 11.47 -11.61
CA PRO A 44 -0.72 11.44 -13.01
C PRO A 44 0.52 11.68 -13.87
N GLN A 45 0.81 10.74 -14.77
CA GLN A 45 1.89 10.92 -15.73
C GLN A 45 1.56 12.15 -16.58
N GLN A 46 2.38 13.18 -16.45
CA GLN A 46 2.32 14.32 -17.35
C GLN A 46 2.74 13.79 -18.73
N THR A 47 1.79 13.68 -19.65
CA THR A 47 2.10 13.45 -21.05
C THR A 47 2.88 14.68 -21.52
N ASP A 48 4.20 14.55 -21.66
CA ASP A 48 5.04 15.55 -22.31
C ASP A 48 4.61 15.58 -23.79
N LEU A 49 3.81 16.60 -24.15
CA LEU A 49 3.41 16.93 -25.51
C LEU A 49 4.26 18.10 -26.02
#